data_AF-A0A369PZD9-F1
#
_entry.id   AF-A0A369PZD9-F1
#
_cell.length_a   1.000
_cell.length_b   1.000
_cell.length_c   1.000
_cell.angle_alpha   90.00
_cell.angle_beta   90.00
_cell.angle_gamma   90.00
#
_symmetry.space_group_name_H-M   'P 1'
#
loop_
_entity.id
_entity.type
_entity.pdbx_description
1 polymer ?
#
loop_
_entity_poly.entity_id
_entity_poly.type
_entity_poly.pdbx_seq_one_letter_code
_entity_poly.pdbx_strand_id
1 'polypeptide(L)'
;MRIETIKKLCCSFDKADLKLTVISKDIQENILEGILLCKECKRVYPIVSGIPIMSPDEYREFRLEQPLLQRLTKDKVSDSFRLISNESENK
;
A
#
# COMPACT_ATOMS: atom_id res chain seq x y z
N MET A 1 -11.89 -6.66 -2.36
CA MET A 1 -10.97 -7.66 -1.77
C MET A 1 -11.51 -8.19 -0.45
N ARG A 2 -11.54 -9.50 -0.24
CA ARG A 2 -11.94 -10.09 1.05
C ARG A 2 -10.84 -9.92 2.10
N ILE A 3 -11.22 -9.54 3.33
CA ILE A 3 -10.27 -9.37 4.45
C ILE A 3 -9.51 -10.66 4.75
N GLU A 4 -10.17 -11.81 4.64
CA GLU A 4 -9.57 -13.12 4.89
C GLU A 4 -8.42 -13.45 3.91
N THR A 5 -8.51 -12.98 2.66
CA THR A 5 -7.44 -13.15 1.67
C THR A 5 -6.21 -12.35 2.07
N ILE A 6 -6.39 -11.14 2.59
CA ILE A 6 -5.29 -10.24 2.99
C ILE A 6 -4.46 -10.86 4.11
N LYS A 7 -5.08 -11.57 5.05
CA LYS A 7 -4.38 -12.28 6.15
C LYS A 7 -3.40 -13.35 5.67
N LYS A 8 -3.51 -13.80 4.41
CA LYS A 8 -2.63 -14.80 3.80
C LYS A 8 -1.53 -14.17 2.93
N LEU A 9 -1.55 -12.84 2.76
CA LEU A 9 -0.56 -12.13 1.96
C LEU A 9 0.61 -11.68 2.81
N CYS A 10 1.78 -11.68 2.18
CA CYS A 10 3.02 -11.11 2.69
C CYS A 10 3.62 -10.21 1.63
N CYS A 11 4.62 -9.41 2.01
CA CYS A 11 5.35 -8.58 1.07
C CYS A 11 5.98 -9.42 -0.06
N SER A 12 5.85 -8.98 -1.31
CA SER A 12 6.37 -9.74 -2.45
C SER A 12 7.91 -9.82 -2.47
N PHE A 13 8.60 -8.89 -1.82
CA PHE A 13 10.06 -8.76 -1.81
C PHE A 13 10.74 -9.47 -0.63
N ASP A 14 10.31 -9.21 0.60
CA ASP A 14 10.99 -9.69 1.83
C ASP A 14 10.17 -10.72 2.62
N LYS A 15 8.95 -11.04 2.16
CA LYS A 15 7.99 -11.96 2.80
C LYS A 15 7.54 -11.55 4.20
N ALA A 16 7.80 -10.31 4.62
CA ALA A 16 7.35 -9.80 5.91
C ALA A 16 5.84 -9.47 5.91
N ASP A 17 5.32 -9.22 7.10
CA ASP A 17 3.90 -8.91 7.32
C ASP A 17 3.49 -7.56 6.74
N LEU A 18 2.25 -7.54 6.24
CA LEU A 18 1.61 -6.35 5.70
C LEU A 18 0.66 -5.72 6.71
N LYS A 19 0.75 -4.41 6.89
CA LYS A 19 -0.23 -3.60 7.60
C LYS A 19 -1.26 -3.08 6.60
N LEU A 20 -2.53 -3.42 6.81
CA LEU A 20 -3.65 -2.92 6.01
C LEU A 20 -4.18 -1.60 6.59
N THR A 21 -4.36 -0.61 5.71
CA THR A 21 -5.16 0.60 5.95
C THR A 21 -6.34 0.56 4.99
N VAL A 22 -7.57 0.57 5.51
CA VAL A 22 -8.80 0.55 4.69
C VAL A 22 -9.29 1.97 4.47
N ILE A 23 -9.66 2.28 3.22
CA ILE A 23 -10.16 3.60 2.83
C ILE A 23 -11.64 3.51 2.46
N SER A 24 -12.05 2.50 1.70
CA SER A 24 -13.45 2.25 1.38
C SER A 24 -13.76 0.76 1.29
N LYS A 25 -15.02 0.42 1.57
CA LYS A 25 -15.56 -0.93 1.49
C LYS A 25 -16.87 -0.93 0.70
N ASP A 26 -17.25 -2.08 0.17
CA ASP A 26 -18.58 -2.30 -0.38
C ASP A 26 -19.59 -2.73 0.70
N ILE A 27 -20.84 -2.93 0.29
CA ILE A 27 -21.95 -3.39 1.15
C ILE A 27 -21.73 -4.79 1.74
N GLN A 28 -20.79 -5.56 1.21
CA GLN A 28 -20.42 -6.91 1.65
C GLN A 28 -19.12 -6.90 2.49
N GLU A 29 -18.69 -5.72 2.96
CA GLU A 29 -17.45 -5.53 3.72
C GLU A 29 -16.16 -5.91 2.96
N ASN A 30 -16.22 -6.07 1.63
CA ASN A 30 -15.01 -6.21 0.83
C ASN A 30 -14.33 -4.85 0.70
N ILE A 31 -13.01 -4.84 0.84
CA ILE A 31 -12.20 -3.64 0.67
C ILE A 31 -12.17 -3.26 -0.81
N LEU A 32 -12.64 -2.06 -1.14
CA LEU A 32 -12.57 -1.50 -2.48
C LEU A 32 -11.30 -0.68 -2.65
N GLU A 33 -10.98 0.17 -1.67
CA GLU A 33 -9.76 0.96 -1.66
C GLU A 33 -9.02 0.85 -0.33
N GLY A 34 -7.70 0.86 -0.40
CA GLY A 34 -6.84 0.75 0.77
C GLY A 34 -5.36 0.73 0.41
N ILE A 35 -4.54 0.49 1.42
CA ILE A 35 -3.10 0.34 1.30
C ILE A 35 -2.65 -0.88 2.09
N LEU A 36 -1.75 -1.68 1.52
CA LEU A 36 -0.92 -2.62 2.24
C LEU A 36 0.49 -2.04 2.36
N LEU A 37 0.96 -1.89 3.60
CA LEU A 37 2.29 -1.39 3.92
C LEU A 37 3.13 -2.53 4.48
N CYS A 38 4.28 -2.82 3.86
CA CYS A 38 5.27 -3.69 4.50
C CYS A 38 5.88 -3.00 5.72
N LYS A 39 5.89 -3.68 6.87
CA LYS A 39 6.46 -3.12 8.10
C LYS A 39 8.00 -3.04 8.07
N GLU A 40 8.65 -3.91 7.28
CA GLU A 40 10.10 -4.03 7.17
C GLU A 40 10.66 -3.10 6.07
N CYS A 41 10.46 -3.43 4.78
CA CYS A 41 11.00 -2.61 3.68
C CYS A 41 10.23 -1.30 3.39
N LYS A 42 9.18 -1.00 4.15
CA LYS A 42 8.31 0.19 4.01
C LYS A 42 7.60 0.34 2.66
N ARG A 43 7.53 -0.73 1.87
CA ARG A 43 6.87 -0.73 0.55
C ARG A 43 5.36 -0.58 0.66
N VAL A 44 4.79 0.19 -0.27
CA VAL A 44 3.36 0.49 -0.36
C VAL A 44 2.76 -0.24 -1.56
N TYR A 45 1.71 -1.02 -1.30
CA TYR A 45 0.88 -1.66 -2.31
C TYR A 45 -0.54 -1.10 -2.23
N PRO A 46 -0.97 -0.25 -3.16
CA PRO A 46 -2.33 0.27 -3.16
C PRO A 46 -3.33 -0.85 -3.52
N ILE A 47 -4.53 -0.77 -2.94
CA ILE A 47 -5.69 -1.56 -3.33
C ILE A 47 -6.62 -0.64 -4.10
N VAL A 48 -6.92 -0.99 -5.36
CA VAL A 48 -7.81 -0.22 -6.24
C VAL A 48 -8.88 -1.16 -6.78
N SER A 49 -10.15 -0.78 -6.65
CA SER A 49 -11.30 -1.62 -7.03
C SER A 49 -11.25 -3.03 -6.45
N GLY A 50 -10.68 -3.16 -5.24
CA GLY A 50 -10.51 -4.42 -4.55
C GLY A 50 -9.40 -5.32 -5.08
N ILE A 51 -8.48 -4.80 -5.90
CA ILE A 51 -7.32 -5.50 -6.44
C ILE A 51 -6.04 -4.86 -5.86
N PRO A 52 -5.20 -5.62 -5.14
CA PRO A 52 -3.92 -5.12 -4.63
C PRO A 52 -2.87 -5.09 -5.74
N ILE A 53 -2.22 -3.94 -5.96
CA ILE A 53 -1.12 -3.79 -6.92
C ILE A 53 0.19 -4.20 -6.23
N MET A 54 0.58 -5.46 -6.40
CA MET A 54 1.80 -6.05 -5.79
C MET A 54 2.90 -6.38 -6.81
N SER A 55 2.80 -5.80 -8.01
CA SER A 55 3.78 -5.96 -9.08
C SER A 55 5.18 -5.52 -8.62
N PRO A 56 6.24 -6.19 -9.10
CA PRO A 56 7.61 -5.69 -8.99
C PRO A 56 7.75 -4.25 -9.48
N ASP A 57 8.73 -3.52 -8.94
CA ASP A 57 8.91 -2.09 -9.19
C ASP A 57 9.17 -1.77 -10.68
N GLU A 58 9.84 -2.67 -11.40
CA GLU A 58 10.11 -2.53 -12.83
C GLU A 58 8.84 -2.50 -13.71
N TYR A 59 7.72 -3.00 -13.19
CA TYR A 59 6.43 -2.99 -13.88
C TYR A 59 5.48 -1.92 -13.35
N ARG A 60 5.95 -1.05 -12.44
CA ARG A 60 5.16 0.02 -11.85
C ARG A 60 5.68 1.37 -12.30
N GLU A 61 4.76 2.24 -12.71
CA GLU A 61 5.11 3.60 -13.15
C GLU A 61 4.75 4.63 -12.08
N PHE A 62 5.77 5.10 -11.35
CA PHE A 62 5.56 6.03 -10.22
C PHE A 62 4.76 7.27 -10.60
N ARG A 63 5.00 7.85 -11.78
CA ARG A 63 4.28 9.05 -12.24
C ARG A 63 2.78 8.82 -12.41
N LEU A 64 2.38 7.63 -12.84
CA LEU A 64 0.97 7.27 -13.00
C LEU A 64 0.32 6.95 -11.65
N GLU A 65 1.07 6.34 -10.74
CA GLU A 65 0.58 5.97 -9.41
C GLU A 65 0.65 7.12 -8.40
N GLN A 66 1.47 8.15 -8.62
CA GLN A 66 1.69 9.24 -7.68
C GLN A 66 0.40 9.93 -7.21
N PRO A 67 -0.56 10.30 -8.08
CA PRO A 67 -1.81 10.93 -7.64
C PRO A 67 -2.64 10.00 -6.75
N LEU A 68 -2.61 8.70 -7.06
CA LEU A 68 -3.29 7.68 -6.28
C LEU A 68 -2.62 7.51 -4.91
N LEU A 69 -1.30 7.37 -4.87
CA LEU A 69 -0.55 7.24 -3.63
C LEU A 69 -0.75 8.45 -2.71
N GLN A 70 -0.72 9.67 -3.24
CA GLN A 70 -0.97 10.90 -2.49
C GLN A 70 -2.38 10.98 -1.90
N ARG A 71 -3.38 10.41 -2.59
CA ARG A 71 -4.76 10.34 -2.07
C ARG A 71 -4.89 9.29 -0.97
N LEU A 72 -4.22 8.16 -1.12
CA LEU A 72 -4.39 7.01 -0.24
C LEU A 72 -3.50 7.08 1.02
N THR A 73 -2.34 7.76 0.97
CA THR A 73 -1.43 7.97 2.12
C THR A 73 -1.10 9.45 2.31
N LYS A 74 -0.99 9.87 3.57
CA LYS A 74 -0.54 11.23 3.94
C LYS A 74 0.98 11.37 3.86
N ASP A 75 1.69 10.26 4.00
CA ASP A 75 3.15 10.23 4.00
C ASP A 75 3.71 10.29 2.57
N LYS A 76 4.92 10.85 2.43
CA LYS A 76 5.60 10.88 1.14
C LYS A 76 6.00 9.46 0.72
N VAL A 77 5.76 9.12 -0.54
CA VAL A 77 6.22 7.86 -1.14
C VAL A 77 7.35 8.17 -2.10
N SER A 78 8.45 7.42 -2.01
CA SER A 78 9.55 7.51 -2.98
C SER A 78 9.20 6.87 -4.32
N ASP A 79 10.00 7.15 -5.34
CA ASP A 79 9.95 6.50 -6.67
C ASP A 79 10.01 4.97 -6.61
N SER A 80 10.68 4.45 -5.58
CA SER A 80 10.82 3.02 -5.27
C SER A 80 9.62 2.49 -4.49
N PHE A 81 8.49 3.20 -4.47
CA PHE A 81 7.23 2.84 -3.81
C PHE A 81 7.34 2.58 -2.30
N ARG A 82 8.26 3.25 -1.61
CA ARG A 82 8.45 3.11 -0.15
C ARG A 82 7.98 4.36 0.57
N LEU A 83 7.40 4.20 1.76
CA LEU A 83 7.15 5.32 2.65
C LEU A 83 8.47 5.95 3.07
N ILE A 84 8.57 7.25 2.87
CA ILE A 84 9.60 8.09 3.46
C ILE A 84 9.00 8.59 4.77
N SER A 85 9.47 8.05 5.89
CA SER A 85 9.15 8.61 7.19
C SER A 85 9.64 10.06 7.20
N ASN A 86 8.75 11.03 7.34
CA ASN A 86 9.18 12.36 7.77
C ASN A 86 9.59 12.21 9.23
N GLU A 87 10.89 12.00 9.49
CA GLU A 87 11.43 12.44 10.78
C GLU A 87 11.40 13.96 10.76
N SER A 88 10.29 14.53 11.20
CA SER A 88 10.18 15.97 11.44
C SER A 88 9.58 16.17 12.82
N GLU A 89 10.37 16.86 13.66
CA GLU A 89 10.00 17.52 14.92
C GLU A 89 9.98 16.66 16.20
N ASN A 90 11.17 16.40 16.75
CA ASN A 90 11.38 16.61 18.19
C ASN A 90 12.87 16.86 18.48
N LYS A 91 13.30 18.11 18.33
CA LYS A 91 14.38 18.69 19.12
C LYS A 91 14.00 20.13 19.48
#